data_AF-A0A4D8S1F6-F1
#
_entry.id   AF-A0A4D8S1F6-F1
#
_cell.length_a   1.000
_cell.length_b   1.000
_cell.length_c   1.000
_cell.angle_alpha   90.00
_cell.angle_beta   90.00
_cell.angle_gamma   90.00
#
_symmetry.space_group_name_H-M   'P 1'
#
loop_
_entity.id
_entity.type
_entity.pdbx_description
1 polymer ?
#
loop_
_entity_poly.entity_id
_entity_poly.type
_entity_poly.pdbx_seq_one_letter_code
_entity_poly.pdbx_strand_id
1 'polypeptide(L)' 'MTSEKRWDTFTWFAVVTPLVGFFIMTLILSAYINQFGPWRSVVPVILGFGVFFLLVGIFLRTKFGRMAL' A
#
# COMPACT_ATOMS: atom_id res chain seq x y z
N MET A 1 -21.33 -17.74 7.59
CA MET A 1 -19.97 -17.69 7.03
C MET A 1 -19.06 -18.48 7.96
N THR A 2 -18.45 -19.55 7.46
CA THR A 2 -17.50 -20.38 8.22
C THR A 2 -16.38 -19.49 8.80
N SER A 3 -15.94 -19.80 10.03
CA SER A 3 -14.94 -19.03 10.79
C SER A 3 -13.74 -18.59 9.94
N GLU A 4 -13.26 -19.47 9.08
CA GLU A 4 -12.17 -19.25 8.12
C GLU A 4 -12.40 -18.08 7.17
N LYS A 5 -13.60 -17.94 6.58
CA LYS A 5 -13.90 -16.83 5.67
C LYS A 5 -13.85 -15.46 6.35
N ARG A 6 -14.31 -15.38 7.61
CA ARG A 6 -14.21 -14.14 8.40
C ARG A 6 -12.76 -13.81 8.74
N TRP A 7 -11.96 -14.81 9.09
CA TRP A 7 -10.55 -14.65 9.42
C TRP A 7 -9.71 -14.21 8.21
N ASP A 8 -9.92 -14.82 7.05
CA ASP A 8 -9.23 -14.45 5.81
C ASP A 8 -9.58 -13.03 5.38
N THR A 9 -10.86 -12.64 5.49
CA THR A 9 -11.32 -11.27 5.21
C THR A 9 -10.67 -10.26 6.17
N PHE A 10 -10.68 -10.55 7.47
CA PHE A 10 -10.11 -9.67 8.49
C PHE A 10 -8.61 -9.46 8.28
N THR A 11 -7.86 -10.53 8.08
CA THR A 11 -6.40 -10.46 7.83
C THR A 11 -6.09 -9.78 6.51
N TRP A 12 -6.94 -9.92 5.49
CA TRP A 12 -6.82 -9.16 4.25
C TRP A 12 -6.97 -7.66 4.49
N PHE A 13 -8.03 -7.23 5.18
CA PHE A 13 -8.22 -5.83 5.53
C PHE A 13 -7.11 -5.28 6.44
N ALA A 14 -6.64 -6.06 7.42
CA ALA A 14 -5.58 -5.66 8.33
C ALA A 14 -4.25 -5.39 7.61
N VAL A 15 -3.99 -6.03 6.47
CA VAL A 15 -2.78 -5.82 5.66
C VAL A 15 -2.99 -4.77 4.57
N VAL A 16 -4.11 -4.81 3.85
CA VAL A 16 -4.35 -3.92 2.69
C VAL A 16 -4.70 -2.50 3.13
N THR A 17 -5.46 -2.33 4.21
CA THR A 17 -5.87 -0.99 4.68
C THR A 17 -4.67 -0.10 5.03
N PRO A 18 -3.67 -0.55 5.82
CA PRO A 18 -2.46 0.25 6.07
C PRO A 18 -1.67 0.57 4.79
N LEU A 19 -1.59 -0.36 3.85
CA LEU A 19 -0.89 -0.14 2.57
C LEU A 19 -1.57 0.94 1.73
N VAL A 20 -2.90 0.90 1.64
CA VAL A 20 -3.70 1.92 0.96
C VAL A 20 -3.58 3.26 1.68
N GLY A 21 -3.63 3.27 3.01
CA GLY A 21 -3.42 4.48 3.82
C GLY A 21 -2.05 5.11 3.57
N PHE A 22 -0.99 4.30 3.58
CA PHE A 22 0.37 4.74 3.24
C PHE A 22 0.45 5.31 1.82
N PHE A 23 -0.18 4.65 0.84
CA PHE A 23 -0.22 5.12 -0.54
C PHE A 23 -0.92 6.48 -0.66
N ILE A 24 -2.08 6.67 -0.01
CA ILE A 24 -2.79 7.95 0.01
C ILE A 24 -1.92 9.04 0.64
N MET A 25 -1.26 8.77 1.77
CA MET A 25 -0.32 9.71 2.37
C MET A 25 0.83 10.07 1.43
N THR A 26 1.34 9.08 0.69
CA THR A 26 2.37 9.27 -0.34
C THR A 26 1.90 10.22 -1.44
N LEU A 27 0.64 10.10 -1.91
CA LEU A 27 0.06 11.00 -2.90
C LEU A 27 -0.07 12.43 -2.37
N ILE A 28 -0.57 12.60 -1.15
CA ILE A 28 -0.73 13.93 -0.53
C ILE A 28 0.63 14.60 -0.35
N LEU A 29 1.61 13.86 0.18
CA LEU A 29 2.96 14.35 0.36
C LEU A 29 3.60 14.73 -0.98
N SER A 30 3.41 13.91 -2.01
CA SER A 30 3.91 14.19 -3.36
C SER A 30 3.31 15.48 -3.92
N ALA A 31 2.01 15.70 -3.75
CA ALA A 31 1.34 16.92 -4.18
C ALA A 31 1.85 18.16 -3.43
N TYR A 32 2.07 18.04 -2.11
CA TYR A 32 2.66 19.10 -1.30
C TYR A 32 4.08 19.44 -1.74
N ILE A 33 4.96 18.43 -1.87
CA ILE A 33 6.35 18.60 -2.27
C ILE A 33 6.48 19.17 -3.68
N ASN A 34 5.55 18.83 -4.58
CA ASN A 34 5.56 19.36 -5.95
C ASN A 34 5.40 20.89 -6.00
N GLN A 35 4.93 21.53 -4.93
CA GLN A 35 4.86 22.99 -4.85
C GLN A 35 6.24 23.63 -4.56
N PHE A 36 7.17 22.88 -3.98
CA PHE A 36 8.50 23.35 -3.61
C PHE A 36 9.54 23.04 -4.70
N GLY A 37 9.99 24.07 -5.41
CA GLY A 37 10.92 23.98 -6.54
C GLY A 37 12.11 23.02 -6.36
N PRO A 38 12.87 23.07 -5.25
CA PRO A 38 14.04 22.20 -5.05
C PRO A 38 13.72 20.71 -4.94
N TRP A 39 12.53 20.34 -4.47
CA TRP A 39 12.17 18.96 -4.15
C TRP A 39 11.28 18.29 -5.21
N ARG A 40 10.84 19.03 -6.24
CA ARG A 40 10.02 18.49 -7.35
C ARG A 40 10.62 17.28 -8.03
N SER A 41 11.94 17.25 -8.18
CA SER A 41 12.67 16.16 -8.82
C SER A 41 12.51 14.82 -8.09
N VAL A 42 12.18 14.84 -6.81
CA VAL A 42 12.02 13.64 -5.97
C VAL A 42 10.59 13.08 -6.04
N VAL A 43 9.61 13.86 -6.51
CA VAL A 43 8.20 13.44 -6.59
C VAL A 43 8.00 12.13 -7.38
N PRO A 44 8.61 11.93 -8.57
CA PRO A 44 8.46 10.67 -9.30
C PRO A 44 8.99 9.46 -8.52
N VAL A 45 10.05 9.64 -7.73
CA VAL A 45 10.65 8.59 -6.90
C VAL A 45 9.71 8.22 -5.76
N ILE A 46 9.13 9.21 -5.08
CA ILE A 46 8.15 9.01 -3.99
C ILE A 46 6.92 8.25 -4.51
N LEU A 47 6.38 8.67 -5.66
CA LEU A 47 5.26 7.99 -6.31
C LEU A 47 5.63 6.55 -6.70
N GLY A 48 6.83 6.34 -7.24
CA GLY A 48 7.36 5.02 -7.57
C GLY A 48 7.41 4.09 -6.36
N PHE A 49 7.90 4.57 -5.22
CA PHE A 49 7.88 3.81 -3.97
C PHE A 49 6.47 3.51 -3.49
N GLY A 50 5.56 4.49 -3.52
CA GLY A 50 4.16 4.29 -3.14
C GLY A 50 3.50 3.17 -3.96
N VAL A 51 3.65 3.20 -5.28
CA VAL A 51 3.12 2.16 -6.17
C VAL A 51 3.79 0.81 -5.90
N PHE A 52 5.12 0.77 -5.79
CA PHE A 52 5.88 -0.45 -5.54
C PHE A 52 5.42 -1.13 -4.25
N PHE A 53 5.36 -0.41 -3.13
CA PHE A 53 4.95 -0.98 -1.85
C PHE A 53 3.48 -1.44 -1.85
N LEU A 54 2.59 -0.72 -2.52
CA LEU A 54 1.19 -1.13 -2.64
C LEU A 54 1.09 -2.45 -3.44
N LEU A 55 1.72 -2.51 -4.61
CA LEU A 55 1.66 -3.69 -5.48
C LEU A 55 2.34 -4.90 -4.86
N VAL A 56 3.55 -4.72 -4.32
CA VAL A 56 4.29 -5.80 -3.66
C VAL A 56 3.57 -6.26 -2.40
N GLY A 57 3.05 -5.33 -1.58
CA GLY A 57 2.31 -5.68 -0.37
C GLY A 57 1.05 -6.50 -0.67
N ILE A 58 0.26 -6.08 -1.68
CA ILE A 58 -0.90 -6.84 -2.14
C ILE A 58 -0.47 -8.21 -2.71
N PHE A 59 0.55 -8.24 -3.56
CA PHE A 59 1.07 -9.48 -4.16
C PHE A 59 1.53 -10.48 -3.09
N LEU A 60 2.29 -10.02 -2.08
CA LEU A 60 2.76 -10.85 -0.98
C LEU A 60 1.57 -11.40 -0.18
N ARG A 61 0.55 -10.59 0.11
CA ARG A 61 -0.67 -11.08 0.76
C ARG A 61 -1.40 -12.12 -0.10
N THR A 62 -1.53 -11.91 -1.40
CA THR A 62 -2.20 -12.86 -2.29
C THR A 62 -1.45 -14.19 -2.43
N LYS A 63 -0.11 -14.14 -2.54
CA LYS A 63 0.73 -15.33 -2.76
C LYS A 63 1.01 -16.09 -1.48
N PHE A 64 1.42 -15.41 -0.41
CA PHE A 64 1.81 -16.03 0.86
C PHE A 64 0.63 -16.18 1.83
N GLY A 65 -0.40 -15.36 1.69
CA GLY A 65 -1.63 -15.51 2.47
C GLY A 65 -2.39 -16.81 2.21
N ARG A 66 -2.19 -17.42 1.03
CA ARG A 66 -2.71 -18.75 0.68
C ARG A 66 -1.83 -19.91 1.15
N MET A 67 -0.58 -19.65 1.55
CA MET A 67 0.32 -20.68 2.08
C MET A 67 0.29 -20.78 3.61
N ALA A 68 -0.28 -19.78 4.27
CA ALA A 68 -0.47 -19.74 5.73
C ALA A 68 -1.86 -20.26 6.18
N LEU A 69 -2.71 -20.65 5.23
CA LEU A 69 -3.97 -21.39 5.41
C LEU A 69 -3.77 -22.80 4.87
#